data_AF-A9AX12-F1
#
_entry.id   AF-A9AX12-F1
#
_cell.length_a   1.000
_cell.length_b   1.000
_cell.length_c   1.000
_cell.angle_alpha   90.00
_cell.angle_beta   90.00
_cell.angle_gamma   90.00
#
_symmetry.space_group_name_H-M   'P 1'
#
loop_
_entity.id
_entity.type
_entity.pdbx_description
1 polymer ?
#
loop_
_entity_poly.entity_id
_entity_poly.type
_entity_poly.pdbx_seq_one_letter_code
_entity_poly.pdbx_strand_id
1 'polypeptide(L)'
;MRNIRLETSSIDNQATLSSALDRLMAYPGWYQRECEPWLDLVSYFDSQHSLQPHKTRKAGFEQFIIEIVGAESFWTKYPKLANLLIKWIADVNKRAMQRSGQAIIRLTLLP
;
A
#
# COMPACT_ATOMS: atom_id res chain seq x y z
N MET A 1 -3.73 -13.03 2.67
CA MET A 1 -4.31 -11.68 2.82
C MET A 1 -3.74 -11.11 4.10
N ARG A 2 -3.15 -9.92 4.04
CA ARG A 2 -2.47 -9.27 5.17
C ARG A 2 -3.21 -8.00 5.53
N ASN A 3 -3.56 -7.86 6.81
CA ASN A 3 -4.18 -6.64 7.31
C ASN A 3 -3.09 -5.70 7.81
N ILE A 4 -3.24 -4.44 7.44
CA ILE A 4 -2.32 -3.35 7.73
C ILE A 4 -3.13 -2.24 8.37
N ARG A 5 -2.74 -1.84 9.57
CA ARG A 5 -3.46 -0.80 10.31
C ARG A 5 -2.75 0.54 10.16
N LEU A 6 -3.44 1.52 9.59
CA LEU A 6 -2.96 2.89 9.40
C LEU A 6 -3.57 3.79 10.48
N GLU A 7 -2.76 4.14 11.47
CA GLU A 7 -3.09 5.13 12.50
C GLU A 7 -2.96 6.54 11.93
N THR A 8 -4.08 7.27 11.81
CA THR A 8 -4.10 8.60 11.17
C THR A 8 -3.74 9.75 12.11
N SER A 9 -3.65 9.49 13.42
CA SER A 9 -3.37 10.50 14.46
C SER A 9 -2.01 11.21 14.27
N SER A 10 -1.04 10.54 13.64
CA SER A 10 0.30 11.08 13.36
C SER A 10 0.47 11.60 11.93
N ILE A 11 -0.60 11.66 11.13
CA ILE A 11 -0.53 12.05 9.71
C ILE A 11 -1.10 13.46 9.54
N ASP A 12 -0.24 14.43 9.22
CA ASP A 12 -0.63 15.83 9.02
C ASP A 12 -0.18 16.41 7.67
N ASN A 13 0.68 15.68 6.94
CA ASN A 13 1.21 16.08 5.65
C ASN A 13 1.55 14.87 4.78
N GLN A 14 1.87 15.11 3.50
CA GLN A 14 2.19 14.04 2.54
C GLN A 14 3.40 13.20 2.94
N ALA A 15 4.43 13.80 3.56
CA ALA A 15 5.63 13.08 3.97
C ALA A 15 5.33 12.11 5.13
N THR A 16 4.52 12.54 6.10
CA THR A 16 4.06 11.67 7.21
C THR A 16 3.16 10.54 6.70
N LEU A 17 2.29 10.79 5.72
CA LEU A 17 1.47 9.77 5.08
C LEU A 17 2.35 8.73 4.35
N SER A 18 3.29 9.18 3.54
CA SER A 18 4.23 8.29 2.85
C SER A 18 5.04 7.46 3.84
N SER A 19 5.60 8.08 4.88
CA SER A 19 6.41 7.37 5.88
C SER A 19 5.59 6.34 6.67
N ALA A 20 4.34 6.66 7.01
CA ALA A 20 3.44 5.72 7.68
C ALA A 20 3.18 4.49 6.81
N LEU A 21 2.86 4.71 5.53
CA LEU A 21 2.66 3.65 4.55
C LEU A 21 3.93 2.82 4.32
N ASP A 22 5.11 3.44 4.23
CA ASP A 22 6.39 2.76 4.02
C ASP A 22 6.77 1.83 5.18
N ARG A 23 6.54 2.28 6.42
CA ARG A 23 6.76 1.46 7.62
C ARG A 23 5.85 0.25 7.65
N LEU A 24 4.60 0.42 7.21
CA LEU A 24 3.57 -0.59 7.25
C LEU A 24 3.78 -1.71 6.21
N MET A 25 4.28 -1.35 5.03
CA MET A 25 4.58 -2.33 3.97
C MET A 25 5.88 -3.10 4.22
N ALA A 26 6.76 -2.63 5.12
CA ALA A 26 8.03 -3.26 5.48
C ALA A 26 8.90 -3.60 4.26
N TYR A 27 9.13 -2.60 3.39
CA TYR A 27 10.03 -2.75 2.24
C TYR A 27 11.46 -3.12 2.69
N PRO A 28 12.18 -3.97 1.94
CA PRO A 28 13.63 -4.08 2.09
C PRO A 28 14.28 -2.69 1.88
N GLY A 29 15.25 -2.32 2.72
CA GLY A 29 15.82 -0.95 2.74
C GLY A 29 16.47 -0.46 1.44
N TRP A 30 16.66 -1.34 0.44
CA TRP A 30 17.12 -0.98 -0.91
C TRP A 30 15.99 -0.46 -1.82
N TYR A 31 14.72 -0.78 -1.53
CA TYR A 31 13.56 -0.31 -2.29
C TYR A 31 13.20 1.16 -2.01
N GLN A 32 13.58 1.65 -0.83
CA GLN A 32 13.27 3.01 -0.36
C GLN A 32 14.11 4.11 -1.04
N ARG A 33 15.15 3.76 -1.81
CA ARG A 33 16.15 4.73 -2.27
C ARG A 33 16.01 5.18 -3.73
N GLU A 34 15.26 4.47 -4.58
CA GLU A 34 15.30 4.72 -6.04
C GLU A 34 13.93 4.85 -6.73
N CYS A 35 12.82 4.54 -6.07
CA CYS A 35 11.48 4.60 -6.66
C CYS A 35 10.50 5.43 -5.81
N GLU A 36 9.45 6.00 -6.43
CA GLU A 36 8.26 6.38 -5.67
C GLU A 36 7.68 5.10 -5.04
N PRO A 37 7.89 4.85 -3.72
CA PRO A 37 7.88 3.50 -3.17
C PRO A 37 6.51 2.81 -3.31
N TRP A 38 5.46 3.63 -3.34
CA TRP A 38 4.08 3.15 -3.36
C TRP A 38 3.62 2.66 -4.73
N LEU A 39 4.01 3.33 -5.82
CA LEU A 39 3.56 2.96 -7.17
C LEU A 39 4.20 1.65 -7.66
N ASP A 40 5.33 1.30 -7.07
CA ASP A 40 6.12 0.14 -7.45
C ASP A 40 5.79 -1.09 -6.58
N LEU A 41 4.84 -0.98 -5.65
CA LEU A 41 4.28 -2.11 -4.89
C LEU A 41 3.93 -3.31 -5.76
N VAL A 42 3.38 -3.05 -6.95
CA VAL A 42 3.02 -4.09 -7.91
C VAL A 42 4.26 -4.85 -8.37
N SER A 43 5.36 -4.17 -8.69
CA SER A 43 6.60 -4.78 -9.17
C SER A 43 7.28 -5.65 -8.10
N TYR A 44 7.25 -5.23 -6.83
CA TYR A 44 7.85 -5.98 -5.72
C TYR A 44 7.13 -7.32 -5.47
N PHE A 45 5.79 -7.31 -5.38
CA PHE A 45 5.00 -8.53 -5.15
C PHE A 45 4.83 -9.40 -6.40
N ASP A 46 5.12 -8.87 -7.59
CA ASP A 46 5.13 -9.57 -8.87
C ASP A 46 6.47 -10.30 -9.12
N SER A 47 7.58 -9.80 -8.54
CA SER A 47 8.88 -10.39 -8.76
C SER A 47 9.01 -11.76 -8.07
N GLN A 48 9.27 -12.82 -8.86
CA GLN A 48 9.79 -14.11 -8.38
C GLN A 48 11.16 -13.98 -7.66
N HIS A 49 11.68 -12.76 -7.54
CA HIS A 49 12.92 -12.40 -6.83
C HIS A 49 12.72 -12.15 -5.33
N SER A 50 11.57 -12.49 -4.76
CA SER A 50 11.51 -12.85 -3.34
C SER A 50 12.44 -14.03 -3.12
N LEU A 51 13.61 -13.74 -2.56
CA LEU A 51 14.74 -14.63 -2.29
C LEU A 51 14.30 -16.00 -1.74
N GLN A 52 14.07 -16.99 -2.61
CA GLN A 52 14.43 -18.41 -2.46
C GLN A 52 13.85 -19.25 -3.61
N PRO A 53 14.67 -20.06 -4.32
CA PRO A 53 14.24 -20.83 -5.46
C PRO A 53 13.68 -22.18 -5.02
N HIS A 54 12.60 -22.24 -4.25
CA HIS A 54 11.91 -23.52 -4.05
C HIS A 54 10.40 -23.36 -3.91
N LYS A 55 9.71 -24.06 -4.81
CA LYS A 55 8.27 -24.23 -4.96
C LYS A 55 7.63 -23.15 -5.83
N THR A 56 7.13 -23.62 -6.96
CA THR A 56 6.05 -23.08 -7.77
C THR A 56 4.85 -22.65 -6.90
N ARG A 57 5.00 -21.56 -6.14
CA ARG A 57 3.86 -20.73 -5.79
C ARG A 57 3.46 -20.07 -7.09
N LYS A 58 2.21 -20.31 -7.54
CA LYS A 58 1.54 -19.38 -8.45
C LYS A 58 1.90 -17.98 -7.96
N ALA A 59 2.37 -17.10 -8.85
CA ALA A 59 2.55 -15.67 -8.56
C ALA A 59 1.22 -15.15 -8.02
N GLY A 60 1.09 -15.21 -6.71
CA GLY A 60 -0.13 -15.00 -5.97
C GLY A 60 0.08 -13.67 -5.32
N PHE A 61 -0.47 -12.63 -5.96
CA PHE A 61 -0.44 -11.30 -5.39
C PHE A 61 -0.97 -11.39 -3.97
N GLU A 62 -0.12 -11.04 -3.00
CA GLU A 62 -0.57 -10.90 -1.64
C GLU A 62 -1.60 -9.77 -1.61
N GLN A 63 -2.82 -10.08 -1.16
CA GLN A 63 -3.86 -9.07 -1.00
C GLN A 63 -3.67 -8.37 0.35
N PHE A 64 -3.74 -7.05 0.34
CA PHE A 64 -3.62 -6.17 1.49
C PHE A 64 -4.97 -5.53 1.80
N ILE A 65 -5.34 -5.54 3.08
CA ILE A 65 -6.41 -4.70 3.61
C ILE A 65 -5.73 -3.60 4.44
N ILE A 66 -5.95 -2.35 4.05
CA ILE A 66 -5.54 -1.19 4.83
C ILE A 66 -6.74 -0.73 5.67
N GLU A 67 -6.64 -0.96 6.97
CA GLU A 67 -7.60 -0.54 7.99
C GLU A 67 -7.21 0.86 8.47
N ILE A 68 -8.03 1.86 8.18
CA ILE A 68 -7.76 3.25 8.56
C ILE A 68 -8.45 3.54 9.89
N VAL A 69 -7.67 3.81 10.93
CA VAL A 69 -8.17 4.18 12.26
C VAL A 69 -8.35 5.68 12.35
N GLY A 70 -9.49 6.13 12.88
CA GLY A 70 -9.83 7.55 12.93
C GLY A 70 -10.13 8.15 11.56
N ALA A 71 -10.69 7.34 10.65
CA ALA A 71 -10.93 7.75 9.26
C ALA A 71 -11.80 9.00 9.16
N GLU A 72 -12.84 9.13 9.98
CA GLU A 72 -13.75 10.29 9.95
C GLU A 72 -13.01 11.60 10.27
N SER A 73 -12.17 11.58 11.32
CA SER A 73 -11.37 12.74 11.72
C SER A 73 -10.36 13.11 10.65
N PHE A 74 -9.67 12.12 10.08
CA PHE A 74 -8.66 12.34 9.04
C PHE A 74 -9.27 12.89 7.74
N TRP A 75 -10.41 12.36 7.29
CA TRP A 75 -11.09 12.83 6.08
C TRP A 75 -11.59 14.27 6.24
N THR A 76 -12.10 14.61 7.42
CA THR A 76 -12.58 15.96 7.72
C THR A 76 -11.42 16.96 7.84
N LYS A 77 -10.35 16.58 8.54
CA LYS A 77 -9.22 17.48 8.83
C LYS A 77 -8.25 17.63 7.66
N TYR A 78 -8.03 16.57 6.88
CA TYR A 78 -7.06 16.52 5.79
C TYR A 78 -7.62 15.91 4.49
N PRO A 79 -8.68 16.49 3.91
CA PRO A 79 -9.34 15.92 2.72
C PRO A 79 -8.42 15.77 1.51
N LYS A 80 -7.41 16.64 1.36
CA LYS A 80 -6.40 16.53 0.30
C LYS A 80 -5.51 15.30 0.47
N LEU A 81 -5.13 14.95 1.71
CA LEU A 81 -4.32 13.77 2.00
C LEU A 81 -5.12 12.48 1.85
N ALA A 82 -6.39 12.49 2.29
CA ALA A 82 -7.33 11.40 2.05
C ALA A 82 -7.51 11.09 0.55
N ASN A 83 -7.71 12.12 -0.28
CA ASN A 83 -7.78 11.97 -1.73
C ASN A 83 -6.48 11.46 -2.34
N LEU A 84 -5.33 11.90 -1.82
CA LEU A 84 -4.03 11.41 -2.26
C LEU A 84 -3.86 9.91 -1.96
N LEU A 85 -4.25 9.46 -0.77
CA LEU A 85 -4.24 8.04 -0.39
C LEU A 85 -5.13 7.20 -1.31
N ILE A 86 -6.36 7.67 -1.58
CA ILE A 86 -7.28 6.98 -2.51
C ILE A 86 -6.66 6.89 -3.91
N LYS A 87 -6.10 7.99 -4.42
CA LYS A 87 -5.46 8.02 -5.74
C LYS A 87 -4.31 7.03 -5.82
N TRP A 88 -3.42 7.03 -4.83
CA TRP A 88 -2.29 6.11 -4.75
C TRP A 88 -2.72 4.64 -4.74
N ILE A 89 -3.77 4.30 -3.99
CA ILE A 89 -4.32 2.94 -3.97
C ILE A 89 -4.97 2.57 -5.31
N ALA A 90 -5.70 3.50 -5.93
CA ALA A 90 -6.30 3.30 -7.24
C ALA A 90 -5.23 3.04 -8.32
N ASP A 91 -4.12 3.78 -8.30
CA ASP A 91 -3.02 3.62 -9.25
C ASP A 91 -2.33 2.25 -9.08
N VAL A 92 -2.10 1.81 -7.84
CA VAL A 92 -1.57 0.47 -7.55
C VAL A 92 -2.52 -0.63 -8.03
N ASN A 93 -3.80 -0.52 -7.70
CA ASN A 93 -4.79 -1.51 -8.13
C ASN A 93 -4.98 -1.52 -9.65
N LYS A 94 -4.91 -0.37 -10.33
CA LYS A 94 -4.98 -0.30 -11.80
C LYS A 94 -3.83 -1.09 -12.43
N ARG A 95 -2.60 -0.89 -11.94
CA ARG A 95 -1.42 -1.64 -12.40
C ARG A 95 -1.55 -3.14 -12.11
N ALA A 96 -2.01 -3.51 -10.91
CA ALA A 96 -2.22 -4.90 -10.52
C ALA A 96 -3.29 -5.59 -11.39
N MET A 97 -4.40 -4.91 -11.67
CA MET A 97 -5.46 -5.39 -12.58
C MET A 97 -4.93 -5.59 -14.00
N GLN A 98 -4.12 -4.67 -14.52
CA GLN A 98 -3.53 -4.77 -15.86
C GLN A 98 -2.58 -5.97 -16.01
N ARG A 99 -1.87 -6.35 -14.94
CA ARG A 99 -0.93 -7.48 -14.97
C ARG A 99 -1.56 -8.82 -14.61
N SER A 100 -2.48 -8.84 -13.66
CA SER A 100 -2.93 -10.06 -13.00
C SER A 100 -4.44 -10.30 -13.05
N GLY A 101 -5.21 -9.32 -13.53
CA GLY A 101 -6.67 -9.36 -13.53
C GLY A 101 -7.32 -9.19 -12.15
N GLN A 102 -6.55 -8.91 -11.09
CA GLN A 102 -7.07 -8.73 -9.73
C GLN A 102 -6.51 -7.49 -9.03
N ALA A 103 -7.34 -6.85 -8.23
CA ALA A 103 -6.96 -5.79 -7.31
C ALA A 103 -6.32 -6.38 -6.05
N ILE A 104 -5.34 -5.67 -5.50
CA ILE A 104 -4.48 -6.21 -4.45
C ILE A 104 -4.53 -5.38 -3.16
N ILE A 105 -5.04 -4.14 -3.20
CA ILE A 105 -5.25 -3.32 -2.01
C ILE A 105 -6.74 -3.03 -1.83
N ARG A 106 -7.23 -3.22 -0.61
CA ARG A 106 -8.57 -2.79 -0.19
C ARG A 106 -8.45 -1.81 0.97
N LEU A 107 -9.37 -0.85 1.01
CA LEU A 107 -9.53 0.07 2.14
C LEU A 107 -10.66 -0.42 3.03
N THR A 108 -10.46 -0.34 4.33
CA THR A 108 -11.52 -0.51 5.33
C THR A 108 -11.44 0.68 6.28
N LEU A 109 -12.54 1.39 6.42
CA LEU A 109 -12.63 2.54 7.31
C LEU A 109 -13.08 2.04 8.67
N LEU A 110 -12.28 2.31 9.70
CA LEU A 110 -12.66 2.09 11.09
C LEU A 110 -13.07 3.44 11.68
N PRO A 111 -14.11 3.46 12.54
CA PRO A 111 -14.51 4.67 13.27
C PRO A 111 -13.33 5.27 14.06
#